data_AF-X1UEX0-F1
#
_entry.id   AF-X1UEX0-F1
#
_cell.length_a   1.000
_cell.length_b   1.000
_cell.length_c   1.000
_cell.angle_alpha   90.00
_cell.angle_beta   90.00
_cell.angle_gamma   90.00
#
_symmetry.space_group_name_H-M   'P 1'
#
loop_
_entity.id
_entity.type
_entity.pdbx_description
1 polymer ?
#
loop_
_entity_poly.entity_id
_entity_poly.type
_entity_poly.pdbx_seq_one_letter_code
_entity_poly.pdbx_strand_id
1 'polypeptide(L)' 'YDKAETGWWGELVLTEYKRPDESASYVIEFEDGRRGKCSLRKRVNRAVSGVPPLYRYQFRGRGRLK' A
#
# COMPACT_ATOMS: atom_id res chain seq x y z
N TYR A 1 -25.59 -6.89 -11.24
CA TYR A 1 -24.24 -7.25 -11.72
C TYR A 1 -23.30 -7.07 -10.53
N ASP A 2 -23.30 -8.06 -9.64
CA ASP A 2 -22.56 -8.03 -8.37
C ASP A 2 -21.09 -8.34 -8.62
N LYS A 3 -20.28 -7.32 -8.88
CA LYS A 3 -18.83 -7.47 -8.80
C LYS A 3 -18.47 -7.55 -7.33
N ALA A 4 -18.39 -8.77 -6.80
CA ALA A 4 -17.85 -9.04 -5.48
C ALA A 4 -16.63 -8.13 -5.22
N GLU A 5 -16.73 -7.31 -4.17
CA GLU A 5 -15.74 -6.34 -3.68
C GLU A 5 -14.44 -7.05 -3.28
N THR A 6 -13.72 -7.59 -4.26
CA THR A 6 -12.51 -8.42 -4.06
C THR A 6 -11.24 -7.57 -4.09
N GLY A 7 -11.37 -6.25 -3.93
CA GLY A 7 -10.25 -5.32 -3.90
C GLY A 7 -10.15 -4.68 -2.52
N TRP A 8 -9.05 -4.92 -1.83
CA TRP A 8 -8.70 -4.26 -0.58
C TRP A 8 -7.55 -3.29 -0.82
N TRP A 9 -7.55 -2.18 -0.10
CA TRP A 9 -6.58 -1.09 -0.29
C TRP A 9 -6.40 -0.34 1.02
N GLY A 10 -5.31 0.42 1.09
CA GLY A 10 -5.01 1.25 2.24
C GLY A 10 -3.74 2.06 2.02
N GLU A 11 -3.27 2.68 3.08
CA GLU A 11 -2.01 3.43 3.09
C GLU A 11 -1.06 2.83 4.10
N LEU A 12 0.23 2.86 3.79
CA LEU A 12 1.29 2.51 4.72
C LEU A 12 2.44 3.51 4.63
N VAL A 13 3.20 3.60 5.70
CA VAL A 13 4.48 4.30 5.76
C VAL A 13 5.54 3.24 6.03
N LEU A 14 6.64 3.32 5.30
CA LEU A 14 7.77 2.44 5.56
C LEU A 14 8.49 2.92 6.82
N THR A 15 8.72 2.01 7.76
CA THR A 15 9.50 2.27 8.98
C THR A 15 10.98 2.48 8.67
N GLU A 16 11.47 1.85 7.61
CA GLU A 16 12.83 1.97 7.10
C GLU A 16 12.84 2.71 5.76
N TYR A 17 13.90 3.48 5.51
CA TYR A 17 14.08 4.11 4.20
C TYR A 17 14.40 3.07 3.13
N LYS A 18 13.36 2.65 2.41
CA LYS A 18 13.46 1.82 1.20
C LYS A 18 12.75 2.51 0.05
N ARG A 19 13.19 2.23 -1.17
CA ARG A 19 12.54 2.70 -2.41
C ARG A 19 11.88 1.49 -3.08
N PRO A 20 10.60 1.20 -2.79
CA PRO A 20 9.87 0.15 -3.48
C PRO A 20 9.80 0.46 -4.98
N ASP A 21 9.96 -0.58 -5.78
CA ASP A 21 9.69 -0.56 -7.21
C ASP A 21 8.17 -0.59 -7.41
N GLU A 22 7.61 0.47 -7.98
CA GLU A 22 6.16 0.58 -8.22
C GLU A 22 5.64 -0.42 -9.26
N SER A 23 6.53 -1.03 -10.06
CA SER A 23 6.17 -2.08 -11.02
C SER A 23 6.11 -3.48 -10.40
N ALA A 24 6.67 -3.64 -9.19
CA ALA A 24 6.75 -4.92 -8.50
C ALA A 24 5.46 -5.27 -7.73
N SER A 25 5.30 -6.57 -7.45
CA SER A 25 4.27 -7.08 -6.56
C SER A 25 4.85 -7.39 -5.19
N TYR A 26 4.16 -6.94 -4.14
CA TYR A 26 4.54 -7.10 -2.74
C TYR A 26 3.55 -8.01 -2.02
N VAL A 27 3.97 -8.61 -0.92
CA VAL A 27 3.07 -9.29 0.03
C VAL A 27 2.98 -8.41 1.27
N ILE A 28 1.75 -8.09 1.68
CA ILE A 28 1.47 -7.42 2.95
C ILE A 28 0.84 -8.42 3.91
N GLU A 29 1.16 -8.27 5.19
CA GLU A 29 0.60 -9.03 6.29
C GLU A 29 -0.16 -8.06 7.19
N PHE A 30 -1.40 -8.41 7.52
CA PHE A 30 -2.26 -7.67 8.44
C PHE A 30 -2.08 -8.18 9.87
N GLU A 31 -2.49 -7.39 10.86
CA GLU A 31 -2.37 -7.74 12.28
C GLU A 31 -3.11 -9.04 12.66
N ASP A 32 -4.16 -9.40 11.91
CA ASP A 32 -4.89 -10.64 12.07
C ASP A 32 -4.20 -11.87 11.43
N GLY A 33 -2.97 -11.69 10.93
CA GLY A 33 -2.16 -12.73 10.28
C GLY A 33 -2.52 -13.00 8.83
N ARG A 34 -3.55 -12.33 8.27
CA ARG A 34 -3.90 -12.49 6.87
C ARG A 34 -2.86 -11.86 5.96
N ARG A 35 -2.59 -12.51 4.84
CA ARG A 35 -1.60 -12.06 3.84
C ARG A 35 -2.24 -11.89 2.47
N GLY A 36 -1.71 -10.95 1.71
CA GLY A 36 -2.19 -10.68 0.37
C GLY A 36 -1.13 -10.08 -0.54
N LYS A 37 -1.19 -10.43 -1.83
CA LYS A 37 -0.37 -9.78 -2.86
C LYS A 37 -0.98 -8.44 -3.25
N CYS A 38 -0.17 -7.38 -3.28
CA CYS A 38 -0.58 -6.03 -3.65
C CYS A 38 0.50 -5.31 -4.44
N SER A 39 0.10 -4.27 -5.18
CA SER A 39 1.04 -3.27 -5.71
C SER A 39 1.15 -2.10 -4.74
N LEU A 40 2.32 -1.45 -4.74
CA LEU A 40 2.57 -0.22 -3.97
C LEU A 40 2.71 0.95 -4.94
N ARG A 41 2.02 2.05 -4.65
CA ARG A 41 2.15 3.30 -5.40
C ARG A 41 2.53 4.43 -4.47
N LYS A 42 3.61 5.14 -4.79
CA LYS A 42 4.07 6.26 -3.99
C LYS A 42 3.09 7.43 -4.09
N ARG A 43 2.73 7.99 -2.95
CA ARG A 43 2.03 9.26 -2.80
C ARG A 43 2.95 10.21 -2.05
N VAL A 44 3.26 11.34 -2.68
CA VAL A 44 3.97 12.44 -2.03
C VAL A 44 2.90 13.39 -1.50
N ASN A 45 2.94 13.72 -0.20
CA ASN A 45 2.09 14.78 0.34
C ASN A 45 2.44 16.09 -0.38
N ARG A 46 1.48 16.65 -1.13
CA ARG A 46 1.69 17.89 -1.90
C ARG A 46 1.57 19.18 -1.05
N ALA A 47 1.36 19.08 0.25
CA ALA A 47 1.32 20.25 1.12
C ALA A 47 1.86 19.85 2.48
N VAL A 48 2.95 20.47 2.94
CA VAL A 48 2.98 21.56 3.94
C VAL A 48 4.41 22.15 3.92
N SER A 49 4.57 23.47 3.80
CA SER A 49 5.87 24.12 4.05
C SER A 49 6.37 23.75 5.45
N GLY A 50 7.59 23.18 5.53
CA GLY A 50 8.27 22.93 6.81
C GLY A 50 8.23 21.49 7.34
N VAL A 51 7.53 20.55 6.69
CA VAL A 51 7.57 19.11 7.06
C VAL A 51 8.38 18.34 6.01
N PRO A 52 9.38 17.53 6.42
CA PRO A 52 10.11 16.66 5.48
C PRO A 52 9.13 15.77 4.69
N PRO A 53 9.37 15.51 3.39
CA PRO A 53 8.47 14.68 2.60
C PRO A 53 8.35 13.28 3.21
N LEU A 54 7.24 13.01 3.89
CA LEU A 54 6.93 11.65 4.33
C LEU A 54 6.38 10.89 3.11
N TYR A 55 7.11 9.87 2.67
CA TYR A 55 6.64 9.00 1.59
C TYR A 55 5.53 8.10 2.12
N ARG A 56 4.29 8.39 1.71
CA ARG A 56 3.15 7.50 1.91
C ARG A 56 3.03 6.57 0.71
N TYR A 57 2.71 5.31 0.95
CA TYR A 57 2.48 4.34 -0.11
C TYR A 57 1.05 3.87 -0.03
N GLN A 58 0.31 4.05 -1.12
CA GLN A 58 -1.00 3.44 -1.29
C GLN A 58 -0.78 2.00 -1.74
N PHE A 59 -1.31 1.03 -1.02
CA PHE A 59 -1.34 -0.36 -1.46
C PHE A 59 -2.70 -0.72 -2.01
N ARG A 60 -2.71 -1.59 -3.04
CA ARG A 60 -3.95 -2.15 -3.58
C ARG A 60 -3.75 -3.63 -3.89
N GLY A 61 -4.51 -4.45 -3.20
CA GLY A 61 -4.58 -5.88 -3.44
C GLY A 61 -5.76 -6.28 -4.31
N ARG A 62 -5.68 -7.48 -4.87
CA ARG A 62 -6.77 -8.14 -5.57
C ARG A 62 -6.94 -9.55 -5.01
N GLY A 63 -8.18 -10.00 -4.92
CA GLY A 63 -8.52 -11.32 -4.42
C GLY A 63 -8.61 -11.39 -2.89
N ARG A 64 -9.01 -12.56 -2.40
CA ARG A 64 -9.20 -12.82 -0.97
C ARG A 64 -7.85 -12.84 -0.26
N LEU A 65 -7.78 -12.14 0.87
CA LEU A 65 -6.69 -12.29 1.83
C LEU A 65 -6.65 -13.73 2.33
N LYS A 66 -5.46 -14.33 2.40
CA LYS A 66 -5.24 -15.70 2.84
C LYS A 66 -4.73 -15.76 4.26
#